data_AF-A0A9D7HYT9-F1
#
_entry.id   AF-A0A9D7HYT9-F1
#
_cell.length_a   1.000
_cell.length_b   1.000
_cell.length_c   1.000
_cell.angle_alpha   90.00
_cell.angle_beta   90.00
_cell.angle_gamma   90.00
#
_symmetry.space_group_name_H-M   'P 1'
#
loop_
_entity.id
_entity.type
_entity.pdbx_description
1 polymer ?
#
loop_
_entity_poly.entity_id
_entity_poly.type
_entity_poly.pdbx_seq_one_letter_code
_entity_poly.pdbx_strand_id
1 'polypeptide(L)'
;MKPIIIVLVVFSTFFISCKKYLDLKPDKAVAVPSTLQDVRVILNNQSNLNSRYAAIPALAADNYYVNDADYASFPQEQDKIAYRWQADAEDAGEWSNLYKIVFMRTLHWMHLQKLY
;
A
#
# COMPACT_ATOMS: atom_id res chain seq x y z
N MET A 1 44.92 -3.80 32.52
CA MET A 1 43.87 -2.84 32.96
C MET A 1 43.56 -1.76 31.92
N LYS A 2 44.56 -1.06 31.34
CA LYS A 2 44.37 -0.07 30.27
C LYS A 2 43.59 -0.53 29.01
N PRO A 3 43.80 -1.75 28.45
CA PRO A 3 43.08 -2.16 27.24
C PRO A 3 41.59 -2.44 27.48
N ILE A 4 41.20 -2.85 28.70
CA ILE A 4 39.79 -3.10 29.06
C ILE A 4 39.00 -1.79 29.08
N ILE A 5 39.62 -0.70 29.55
CA ILE A 5 38.99 0.62 29.59
C ILE A 5 38.73 1.13 28.15
N ILE A 6 39.65 0.88 27.22
CA ILE A 6 39.47 1.27 25.81
C ILE A 6 38.30 0.51 25.19
N VAL A 7 38.17 -0.79 25.44
CA VAL A 7 37.06 -1.61 24.94
C VAL A 7 35.71 -1.12 25.50
N LEU A 8 35.64 -0.75 26.78
CA LEU A 8 34.43 -0.22 27.39
C LEU A 8 34.03 1.15 26.81
N VAL A 9 35.00 2.01 26.51
CA VAL A 9 34.74 3.32 25.87
C VAL A 9 34.23 3.15 24.44
N VAL A 10 34.80 2.21 23.67
CA VAL A 10 34.33 1.89 22.31
C VAL A 10 32.96 1.23 22.31
N PHE A 11 32.63 0.42 23.31
CA PHE A 11 31.30 -0.19 23.42
C PHE A 11 30.20 0.83 23.78
N SER A 12 30.54 1.88 24.54
CA SER A 12 29.61 2.94 24.95
C SER A 12 29.06 3.75 23.78
N THR A 13 29.80 3.88 22.67
CA THR A 13 29.36 4.66 21.50
C THR A 13 28.21 4.00 20.73
N PHE A 14 27.98 2.69 20.88
CA PHE A 14 26.85 1.99 20.26
C PHE A 14 25.48 2.39 20.86
N PHE A 15 25.44 2.99 22.04
CA PHE A 15 24.19 3.42 22.67
C PHE A 15 23.75 4.84 22.28
N ILE A 16 24.59 5.57 21.52
CA ILE A 16 24.26 6.91 21.01
C ILE A 16 23.46 6.76 19.71
N SER A 17 22.21 6.30 19.80
CA SER A 17 21.30 6.27 18.65
C SER A 17 20.57 7.60 18.47
N CYS A 18 20.48 8.08 17.23
CA CYS A 18 19.81 9.33 16.89
C CYS A 18 18.28 9.13 16.86
N LYS A 19 17.61 9.32 18.01
CA LYS A 19 16.14 9.25 18.10
C LYS A 19 15.42 10.24 17.17
N LYS A 20 16.05 11.40 16.94
CA LYS A 20 15.48 12.51 16.16
C LYS A 20 15.14 12.13 14.71
N TYR A 21 15.82 11.13 14.15
CA TYR A 21 15.49 10.60 12.82
C TYR A 21 14.24 9.72 12.83
N LEU A 22 14.04 8.92 13.89
CA LEU A 22 12.84 8.08 14.06
C LEU A 22 11.60 8.90 14.40
N ASP A 23 11.76 10.01 15.13
CA ASP A 23 10.68 10.91 15.52
C ASP A 23 10.27 11.88 14.39
N LEU A 24 11.04 11.94 13.30
CA LEU A 24 10.71 12.75 12.14
C LEU A 24 9.50 12.12 11.45
N LYS A 25 8.31 12.64 11.75
CA LYS A 25 7.08 12.27 11.06
C LYS A 25 7.30 12.47 9.55
N PRO A 26 7.15 11.42 8.70
CA PRO A 26 7.38 11.53 7.27
C PRO A 26 6.52 12.65 6.69
N ASP A 27 7.09 13.40 5.75
CA ASP A 27 6.61 14.71 5.37
C ASP A 27 5.15 14.71 4.86
N LYS A 28 4.51 15.84 5.11
CA LYS A 28 3.07 16.09 5.21
C LYS A 28 2.28 15.90 3.90
N ALA A 29 1.89 14.67 3.57
CA ALA A 29 0.81 14.43 2.59
C ALA A 29 -0.40 13.68 3.15
N VAL A 30 -0.24 12.95 4.26
CA VAL A 30 -1.36 12.26 4.92
C VAL A 30 -1.80 13.10 6.10
N ALA A 31 -2.87 13.88 5.92
CA ALA A 31 -3.55 14.53 7.04
C ALA A 31 -3.85 13.46 8.09
N VAL A 32 -3.30 13.61 9.30
CA VAL A 32 -3.50 12.64 10.37
C VAL A 32 -4.87 12.92 10.99
N PRO A 33 -5.84 11.99 10.86
CA PRO A 33 -7.17 12.19 11.41
C PRO A 33 -7.09 12.40 12.92
N SER A 34 -7.80 13.38 13.45
CA SER A 34 -7.80 13.71 14.89
C SER A 34 -9.20 13.80 15.47
N THR A 35 -10.21 13.97 14.61
CA THR A 35 -11.62 14.05 14.98
C THR A 35 -12.41 12.89 14.38
N LEU A 36 -13.58 12.61 14.95
CA LEU A 36 -14.52 11.66 14.36
C LEU A 36 -14.91 12.04 12.93
N GLN A 37 -14.97 13.35 12.63
CA GLN A 37 -15.30 13.84 11.29
C GLN A 37 -14.21 13.50 10.28
N ASP A 38 -12.93 13.66 10.62
CA ASP A 38 -11.80 13.29 9.76
C ASP A 38 -11.85 11.79 9.42
N VAL A 39 -12.13 10.96 10.43
CA VAL A 39 -12.24 9.51 10.30
C VAL A 39 -13.43 9.11 9.41
N ARG A 40 -14.52 9.87 9.45
CA ARG A 40 -15.70 9.69 8.59
C ARG A 40 -15.43 10.08 7.14
N VAL A 41 -14.65 11.13 6.88
CA VAL A 41 -14.26 11.54 5.52
C VAL A 41 -13.48 10.44 4.81
N ILE A 42 -12.62 9.71 5.52
CA ILE A 42 -11.91 8.55 4.96
C ILE A 42 -12.88 7.47 4.49
N LEU A 43 -13.88 7.14 5.30
CA LEU A 43 -14.89 6.11 4.95
C LEU A 43 -15.79 6.55 3.78
N ASN A 44 -16.07 7.85 3.70
CA ASN A 44 -16.88 8.43 2.63
C ASN A 44 -16.12 8.58 1.31
N ASN A 45 -14.84 8.21 1.24
CA ASN A 45 -14.07 8.17 0.00
C ASN A 45 -14.44 6.95 -0.87
N GLN A 46 -15.72 6.84 -1.21
CA GLN A 46 -16.28 5.68 -1.93
C GLN A 46 -15.65 5.50 -3.31
N SER A 47 -15.24 6.58 -3.97
CA SER A 47 -14.57 6.51 -5.28
C SER A 47 -13.25 5.74 -5.19
N ASN A 48 -12.51 5.81 -4.08
CA ASN A 48 -11.29 5.02 -3.93
C ASN A 48 -11.57 3.65 -3.30
N LEU A 49 -12.53 3.54 -2.38
CA LEU A 49 -12.78 2.31 -1.64
C LEU A 49 -13.60 1.27 -2.41
N ASN A 50 -14.56 1.70 -3.25
CA ASN A 50 -15.55 0.82 -3.86
C ASN A 50 -15.48 0.75 -5.39
N SER A 51 -14.67 1.60 -6.05
CA SER A 51 -14.58 1.62 -7.52
C SER A 51 -13.28 1.03 -8.07
N ARG A 52 -12.36 0.60 -7.19
CA ARG A 52 -11.09 -0.03 -7.58
C ARG A 52 -11.14 -1.51 -7.25
N TYR A 53 -10.77 -2.34 -8.22
CA TYR A 53 -10.67 -3.79 -8.11
C TYR A 53 -9.51 -4.29 -8.98
N ALA A 54 -9.13 -5.55 -8.81
CA ALA A 54 -8.14 -6.21 -9.67
C ALA A 54 -8.87 -7.00 -10.76
N ALA A 55 -8.65 -6.68 -12.02
CA ALA A 55 -9.22 -7.40 -13.14
C ALA A 55 -8.33 -8.57 -13.57
N ILE A 56 -7.00 -8.44 -13.44
CA ILE A 56 -6.03 -9.45 -13.94
C ILE A 56 -6.33 -10.89 -13.47
N PRO A 57 -6.64 -11.16 -12.19
CA PRO A 57 -6.90 -12.52 -11.74
C PRO A 57 -8.14 -13.14 -12.40
N ALA A 58 -9.16 -12.33 -12.68
CA ALA A 58 -10.33 -12.77 -13.42
C ALA A 58 -9.99 -12.94 -14.90
N LEU A 59 -9.17 -12.06 -15.47
CA LEU A 59 -8.75 -12.12 -16.86
C LEU A 59 -7.86 -13.34 -17.17
N ALA A 60 -7.08 -13.79 -16.20
CA ALA A 60 -6.22 -14.96 -16.30
C ALA A 60 -6.91 -16.25 -15.83
N ALA A 61 -8.23 -16.26 -15.60
CA ALA A 61 -8.96 -17.45 -15.20
C ALA A 61 -9.23 -18.39 -16.39
N ASP A 62 -9.43 -19.68 -16.11
CA ASP A 62 -9.70 -20.74 -17.08
C ASP A 62 -11.20 -21.11 -17.17
N ASN A 63 -12.07 -20.33 -16.52
CA ASN A 63 -13.49 -20.65 -16.38
C ASN A 63 -14.42 -19.94 -17.38
N TYR A 64 -13.87 -19.26 -18.39
CA TYR A 64 -14.63 -18.55 -19.42
C TYR A 64 -13.85 -18.45 -20.73
N TYR A 65 -14.55 -18.05 -21.79
CA TYR A 65 -13.98 -17.82 -23.12
C TYR A 65 -14.50 -16.50 -23.68
N VAL A 66 -13.60 -15.75 -24.32
CA VAL A 66 -13.86 -14.47 -24.99
C VAL A 66 -13.69 -14.66 -26.49
N ASN A 67 -14.69 -14.26 -27.28
CA ASN A 67 -14.61 -14.32 -28.73
C ASN A 67 -13.70 -13.20 -29.28
N ASP A 68 -13.33 -13.30 -30.56
CA ASP A 68 -12.37 -12.38 -31.18
C ASP A 68 -12.84 -10.90 -31.19
N ALA A 69 -14.14 -10.65 -31.34
CA ALA A 69 -14.68 -9.29 -31.35
C ALA A 69 -14.60 -8.64 -29.95
N ASP A 70 -14.97 -9.39 -28.91
CA ASP A 70 -14.90 -8.93 -27.53
C ASP A 70 -13.44 -8.80 -27.07
N TYR A 71 -12.58 -9.74 -27.44
CA TYR A 71 -11.15 -9.69 -27.15
C TYR A 71 -10.48 -8.47 -27.83
N ALA A 72 -10.86 -8.16 -29.08
CA ALA A 72 -10.37 -6.96 -29.77
C ALA A 72 -10.83 -5.67 -29.08
N SER A 73 -11.98 -5.69 -28.40
CA SER A 73 -12.55 -4.55 -27.68
C SER A 73 -11.92 -4.25 -26.32
N PHE A 74 -11.02 -5.12 -25.82
CA PHE A 74 -10.35 -4.89 -24.54
C PHE A 74 -9.61 -3.55 -24.53
N PRO A 75 -9.87 -2.68 -23.53
CA PRO A 75 -9.39 -1.31 -23.53
C PRO A 75 -7.89 -1.20 -23.24
N GLN A 76 -7.33 -2.15 -22.48
CA GLN A 76 -5.92 -2.17 -22.14
C GLN A 76 -5.22 -3.36 -22.80
N GLU A 77 -4.00 -3.15 -23.29
CA GLU A 77 -3.18 -4.26 -23.83
C GLU A 77 -2.79 -5.26 -22.73
N GLN A 78 -2.62 -4.78 -21.49
CA GLN A 78 -2.35 -5.66 -20.34
C GLN A 78 -3.47 -6.68 -20.13
N ASP A 79 -4.73 -6.32 -20.38
CA ASP A 79 -5.86 -7.25 -20.26
C ASP A 79 -5.76 -8.39 -21.29
N LYS A 80 -5.27 -8.08 -22.50
CA LYS A 80 -5.05 -9.02 -23.58
C LYS A 80 -3.85 -9.94 -23.33
N ILE A 81 -2.79 -9.39 -22.75
CA ILE A 81 -1.60 -10.14 -22.30
C ILE A 81 -2.00 -11.10 -21.17
N ALA A 82 -2.76 -10.60 -20.19
CA ALA A 82 -3.29 -11.38 -19.07
C ALA A 82 -4.20 -12.51 -19.54
N TYR A 83 -5.15 -12.26 -20.45
CA TYR A 83 -6.03 -13.30 -20.98
C TYR A 83 -5.31 -14.42 -21.74
N ARG A 84 -4.16 -14.10 -22.37
CA ARG A 84 -3.33 -15.09 -23.07
C ARG A 84 -2.25 -15.73 -22.17
N TRP A 85 -2.26 -15.44 -20.87
CA TRP A 85 -1.29 -15.94 -19.88
C TRP A 85 0.17 -15.71 -20.29
N GLN A 86 0.45 -14.55 -20.90
CA GLN A 86 1.81 -14.19 -21.27
C GLN A 86 2.60 -13.72 -20.05
N ALA A 87 3.90 -14.00 -20.03
CA ALA A 87 4.77 -13.76 -18.86
C ALA A 87 4.94 -12.26 -18.51
N ASP A 88 4.68 -11.37 -19.46
CA ASP A 88 4.88 -9.92 -19.32
C ASP A 88 3.62 -9.19 -18.82
N ALA A 89 2.64 -9.92 -18.26
CA ALA A 89 1.48 -9.31 -17.62
C ALA A 89 1.92 -8.56 -16.34
N GLU A 90 2.17 -7.27 -16.48
CA GLU A 90 2.54 -6.39 -15.38
C GLU A 90 1.54 -5.24 -15.27
N ASP A 91 0.86 -5.16 -14.12
CA ASP A 91 0.06 -3.98 -13.77
C ASP A 91 0.33 -3.56 -12.32
N ALA A 92 1.36 -2.73 -12.17
CA ALA A 92 1.67 -2.06 -10.91
C ALA A 92 0.52 -1.12 -10.44
N GLY A 93 -0.34 -0.67 -11.35
CA GLY A 93 -1.46 0.22 -11.08
C GLY A 93 -2.57 -0.47 -10.29
N GLU A 94 -3.01 -1.65 -10.71
CA GLU A 94 -4.03 -2.44 -9.99
C GLU A 94 -3.57 -2.77 -8.56
N TRP A 95 -2.35 -3.29 -8.41
CA TRP A 95 -1.77 -3.59 -7.10
C TRP A 95 -1.71 -2.35 -6.20
N SER A 96 -1.21 -1.22 -6.73
CA SER A 96 -1.17 0.05 -5.99
C SER A 96 -2.55 0.47 -5.51
N ASN A 97 -3.58 0.31 -6.35
CA ASN A 97 -4.95 0.69 -6.00
C ASN A 97 -5.54 -0.18 -4.89
N LEU A 98 -5.30 -1.48 -4.90
CA LEU A 98 -5.73 -2.37 -3.81
C LEU A 98 -5.05 -2.00 -2.49
N TYR A 99 -3.74 -1.72 -2.52
CA TYR A 99 -3.01 -1.31 -1.31
C TYR A 99 -3.50 0.03 -0.77
N LYS A 100 -3.96 0.97 -1.61
CA LYS A 100 -4.60 2.21 -1.14
C LYS A 100 -5.88 1.92 -0.35
N ILE A 101 -6.71 0.97 -0.79
CA ILE A 101 -7.93 0.57 -0.04
C ILE A 101 -7.54 0.03 1.34
N VAL A 102 -6.59 -0.91 1.38
CA VAL A 102 -6.12 -1.52 2.63
C VAL A 102 -5.55 -0.45 3.57
N PHE A 103 -4.73 0.46 3.04
CA PHE A 103 -4.16 1.56 3.80
C PHE A 103 -5.24 2.49 4.39
N MET A 104 -6.20 2.94 3.58
CA MET A 104 -7.28 3.83 4.04
C MET A 104 -8.12 3.16 5.14
N ARG A 105 -8.46 1.88 4.98
CA ARG A 105 -9.23 1.11 5.97
C ARG A 105 -8.45 0.94 7.28
N THR A 106 -7.15 0.63 7.17
CA THR A 106 -6.26 0.47 8.33
C THR A 106 -6.09 1.80 9.08
N LEU A 107 -5.90 2.90 8.34
CA LEU A 107 -5.80 4.24 8.88
C LEU A 107 -7.06 4.64 9.64
N HIS A 108 -8.23 4.38 9.06
CA HIS A 108 -9.53 4.58 9.72
C HIS A 108 -9.62 3.82 11.04
N TRP A 109 -9.30 2.52 11.04
CA TRP A 109 -9.40 1.67 12.23
C TRP A 109 -8.46 2.12 13.36
N MET A 110 -7.20 2.45 13.03
CA MET A 110 -6.21 2.94 14.00
C MET A 110 -6.63 4.24 14.69
N HIS A 111 -7.27 5.16 13.97
CA HIS A 111 -7.69 6.45 14.55
C HIS A 111 -9.02 6.34 15.30
N LEU A 112 -9.94 5.49 14.83
CA LEU A 112 -11.16 5.20 15.55
C LEU A 112 -10.86 4.62 16.95
N GLN A 113 -9.89 3.71 17.07
CA GLN A 113 -9.47 3.14 18.36
C GLN A 113 -8.88 4.16 19.34
N LYS A 114 -8.35 5.29 18.87
CA LYS A 114 -7.80 6.35 19.75
C LYS A 114 -8.89 7.28 20.30
N LEU A 115 -10.08 7.23 19.72
CA LEU A 115 -11.23 8.05 20.12
C LEU A 115 -12.11 7.35 21.17
N TYR A 116 -11.82 6.10 21.53
CA TYR A 116 -12.46 5.30 22.58
C TYR A 116 -11.40 4.84 23.59
#